data_AF-A0AAV9A3B7-F1
#
_entry.id   AF-A0AAV9A3B7-F1
#
_cell.length_a   1.000
_cell.length_b   1.000
_cell.length_c   1.000
_cell.angle_alpha   90.00
_cell.angle_beta   90.00
_cell.angle_gamma   90.00
#
_symmetry.space_group_name_H-M   'P 1'
#
loop_
_entity.id
_entity.type
_entity.pdbx_description
1 polymer ?
#
loop_
_entity_poly.entity_id
_entity_poly.type
_entity_poly.pdbx_seq_one_letter_code
_entity_poly.pdbx_strand_id
1 'polypeptide(L)' 'MFWVRLDNEDLVLGYISGRIRRSSIRILPGDRVKIEVSRYDSTRGRIIYRLRNKDSNE' A
#
# COMPACT_ATOMS: atom_id res chain seq x y z
N MET A 1 -11.31 0.15 -2.01
CA MET A 1 -10.56 1.42 -2.06
C MET A 1 -10.09 1.70 -0.65
N PHE A 2 -8.83 2.10 -0.43
CA PHE A 2 -8.26 2.26 0.90
C PHE A 2 -7.59 3.62 1.02
N TRP A 3 -7.72 4.25 2.18
CA TRP A 3 -6.90 5.39 2.53
C TRP A 3 -5.58 4.89 3.09
N VAL A 4 -4.47 5.38 2.54
CA VAL A 4 -3.15 5.03 3.03
C VAL A 4 -2.38 6.29 3.36
N ARG A 5 -1.85 6.33 4.57
CA ARG A 5 -0.96 7.39 5.03
C ARG A 5 0.45 7.05 4.58
N LEU A 6 1.04 7.95 3.80
CA LEU A 6 2.45 7.87 3.42
C LEU A 6 3.33 8.31 4.60
N ASP A 7 4.61 7.95 4.55
CA ASP A 7 5.60 8.39 5.54
C ASP A 7 5.77 9.92 5.58
N ASN A 8 5.41 10.60 4.49
CA ASN A 8 5.36 12.07 4.38
C ASN A 8 4.09 12.70 4.98
N GLU A 9 3.29 11.92 5.72
CA GLU A 9 1.99 12.31 6.32
C GLU A 9 0.83 12.55 5.35
N ASP A 10 1.07 12.57 4.05
CA ASP A 10 0.02 12.66 3.03
C ASP A 10 -0.92 11.44 3.03
N LEU A 11 -2.21 11.72 2.86
CA LEU A 11 -3.25 10.72 2.71
C LEU A 11 -3.53 10.49 1.23
N VAL A 12 -3.31 9.27 0.77
CA VAL A 12 -3.48 8.88 -0.64
C VAL A 12 -4.60 7.86 -0.78
N LEU A 13 -5.40 8.02 -1.82
CA LEU A 13 -6.43 7.07 -2.20
C LEU A 13 -5.79 5.90 -2.96
N GLY A 14 -5.67 4.77 -2.29
CA GLY A 14 -5.09 3.53 -2.80
C GLY A 14 -6.12 2.60 -3.43
N TYR A 15 -5.88 2.17 -4.66
CA TYR A 15 -6.61 1.05 -5.26
C TYR A 15 -5.76 -0.22 -5.25
N ILE A 16 -6.44 -1.36 -5.12
CA ILE A 16 -5.80 -2.67 -5.12
C ILE A 16 -5.35 -3.00 -6.53
N SER A 17 -4.07 -3.36 -6.71
CA SER A 17 -3.62 -3.91 -7.99
C SER A 17 -4.22 -5.30 -8.25
N GLY A 18 -4.46 -5.64 -9.51
CA GLY A 18 -4.92 -6.99 -9.88
C GLY A 18 -4.00 -8.11 -9.38
N ARG A 19 -2.70 -7.83 -9.17
CA ARG A 19 -1.73 -8.77 -8.61
C ARG A 19 -2.07 -9.17 -7.17
N ILE A 20 -2.39 -8.20 -6.30
CA ILE A 20 -2.85 -8.45 -4.93
C ILE A 20 -4.10 -9.34 -4.94
N ARG A 21 -5.05 -9.03 -5.84
CA ARG A 21 -6.32 -9.75 -5.93
C ARG A 21 -6.14 -11.19 -6.39
N ARG A 22 -5.22 -11.45 -7.34
CA ARG A 22 -4.85 -12.82 -7.74
C ARG A 22 -4.09 -13.57 -6.65
N SER A 23 -3.26 -12.88 -5.88
CA SER A 23 -2.47 -13.46 -4.79
C SER A 23 -3.26 -13.66 -3.49
N SER A 24 -4.56 -13.32 -3.46
CA SER A 24 -5.42 -13.38 -2.27
C SER A 24 -4.84 -12.69 -1.02
N ILE A 25 -4.01 -11.65 -1.21
CA ILE A 25 -3.43 -10.90 -0.10
C ILE A 25 -4.52 -9.99 0.49
N ARG A 26 -4.92 -10.28 1.73
CA ARG A 26 -5.82 -9.41 2.50
C ARG A 26 -5.01 -8.27 3.14
N ILE A 27 -5.49 -7.05 2.93
CA ILE A 27 -4.94 -5.83 3.53
C ILE A 27 -5.88 -5.45 4.67
N LEU A 28 -5.33 -5.33 5.88
CA LEU A 28 -6.04 -4.87 7.06
C LEU A 28 -5.55 -3.46 7.45
N PRO A 29 -6.38 -2.66 8.13
CA PRO A 29 -5.92 -1.39 8.70
C PRO A 29 -4.75 -1.66 9.67
N GLY A 30 -3.68 -0.90 9.54
CA GLY A 30 -2.43 -1.09 10.30
C GLY A 30 -1.34 -1.87 9.56
N ASP A 31 -1.66 -2.51 8.43
CA ASP A 31 -0.65 -3.14 7.60
C ASP A 31 0.18 -2.11 6.83
N ARG A 32 1.50 -2.31 6.80
CA ARG A 32 2.38 -1.58 5.88
C ARG A 32 2.22 -2.13 4.47
N VAL A 33 1.97 -1.23 3.53
CA VAL A 33 1.78 -1.56 2.12
C VAL A 33 2.70 -0.71 1.26
N LYS A 34 3.22 -1.29 0.18
CA LYS A 34 3.95 -0.51 -0.82
C LYS A 34 2.97 0.00 -1.87
N ILE A 35 3.01 1.32 -2.06
CA ILE A 35 2.20 2.03 -3.04
C ILE A 35 3.12 2.60 -4.12
N GLU A 36 2.64 2.54 -5.35
CA GLU A 36 3.21 3.26 -6.48
C GLU A 36 2.29 4.42 -6.82
N VAL A 37 2.82 5.63 -6.69
CA VAL A 37 2.09 6.89 -6.94
C VAL A 37 2.52 7.41 -8.30
N SER A 38 1.58 7.95 -9.08
CA SER A 38 1.92 8.56 -10.35
C SER A 38 2.60 9.91 -10.11
N ARG A 39 3.65 10.23 -10.88
CA ARG A 39 4.34 11.53 -10.78
C ARG A 39 3.46 12.74 -11.08
N TYR A 40 2.29 12.52 -11.67
CA TYR A 40 1.34 13.56 -12.05
C TYR A 40 0.22 13.79 -11.04
N ASP A 41 -0.08 12.80 -10.20
CA ASP A 41 -1.17 12.88 -9.23
C ASP A 41 -0.76 12.15 -7.95
N SER A 42 -0.33 12.94 -6.96
CA SER A 42 0.07 12.45 -5.65
C SER A 42 -1.12 11.99 -4.79
N THR A 43 -2.36 12.27 -5.21
CA THR A 43 -3.56 11.94 -4.42
C THR A 43 -4.05 10.51 -4.66
N ARG A 44 -3.57 9.85 -5.71
CA ARG A 44 -3.98 8.49 -6.11
C ARG A 44 -2.79 7.56 -6.26
N GLY A 45 -2.92 6.37 -5.69
CA GLY A 45 -1.84 5.38 -5.67
C GLY A 45 -2.32 3.96 -5.96
N ARG A 46 -1.42 3.14 -6.49
CA ARG A 46 -1.64 1.71 -6.72
C ARG A 46 -0.95 0.88 -5.67
N ILE A 47 -1.70 0.04 -4.95
CA ILE A 47 -1.13 -0.87 -3.95
C ILE A 47 -0.55 -2.10 -4.65
N ILE A 48 0.77 -2.30 -4.58
CA ILE A 48 1.47 -3.40 -5.28
C ILE A 48 1.60 -4.64 -4.40
N TYR A 49 2.05 -4.49 -3.15
CA TYR A 49 2.20 -5.61 -2.21
C TYR A 49 2.16 -5.15 -0.75
N ARG A 50 1.82 -6.08 0.15
CA ARG A 50 1.91 -5.91 1.60
C ARG A 50 3.34 -6.18 2.06
N LEU A 51 3.92 -5.26 2.83
CA LEU A 51 5.23 -5.45 3.44
C LEU A 51 5.02 -6.33 4.68
N ARG A 52 5.68 -7.50 4.70
CA ARG A 52 5.80 -8.29 5.92
C ARG A 52 6.96 -7.68 6.70
N ASN A 53 6.72 -7.25 7.93
CA ASN A 53 7.83 -6.83 8.78
C ASN A 53 8.75 -8.06 8.91
N LYS A 54 9.95 -7.99 8.33
CA LYS A 54 11.01 -8.89 8.77
C LYS A 54 11.42 -8.31 10.10
N ASP A 55 10.75 -8.72 11.16
CA ASP A 55 11.26 -8.48 12.50
C ASP A 55 12.61 -9.21 12.54
N SER A 56 13.66 -8.41 12.48
CA SER A 56 15.03 -8.84 12.70
C SER A 56 15.09 -9.39 14.11
N ASN A 57 15.05 -10.71 14.24
CA ASN A 57 15.67 -11.36 15.38
C ASN A 57 17.17 -11.20 15.18
N GLU A 58 17.74 -10.21 15.87
CA GLU A 58 19.12 -10.27 16.35
C GLU A 58 19.12 -10.86 17.76
#